data_AF-A0A938HI37-F1
#
_entry.id   AF-A0A938HI37-F1
#
_cell.length_a   1.000
_cell.length_b   1.000
_cell.length_c   1.000
_cell.angle_alpha   90.00
_cell.angle_beta   90.00
_cell.angle_gamma   90.00
#
_symmetry.space_group_name_H-M   'P 1'
#
loop_
_entity.id
_entity.type
_entity.pdbx_description
1 polymer ?
#
loop_
_entity_poly.entity_id
_entity_poly.type
_entity_poly.pdbx_seq_one_letter_code
_entity_poly.pdbx_strand_id
1 'polypeptide(L)'
;MKDDFPDLSAIEEQALVLSQAAIGLDQARAGTRDPVVLAKALEANVEVWVAIRTLVEDPASTILPNIRENLLRLSMFVASTTFMHGIDIPDSTLNTLININLQISEGLLEGAKRRA
;
A
#
# COMPACT_ATOMS: atom_id res chain seq x y z
N MET A 1 16.09 15.03 26.58
CA MET A 1 16.20 15.18 25.12
C MET A 1 15.55 13.93 24.55
N LYS A 2 14.35 14.05 23.98
CA LYS A 2 13.66 12.92 23.38
C LYS A 2 14.27 12.77 22.00
N ASP A 3 14.93 11.65 21.75
CA ASP A 3 15.59 11.41 20.48
C ASP A 3 14.53 11.30 19.39
N ASP A 4 14.41 12.35 18.55
CA ASP A 4 13.54 12.42 17.37
C ASP A 4 14.13 11.62 16.20
N PHE A 5 14.63 10.41 16.44
CA PHE A 5 14.87 9.48 15.34
C PHE A 5 13.52 8.90 14.93
N PRO A 6 13.14 8.96 13.64
CA PRO A 6 12.02 8.16 13.18
C PRO A 6 12.32 6.71 13.56
N ASP A 7 11.37 6.05 14.22
CA ASP A 7 11.54 4.66 14.63
C ASP A 7 11.69 3.83 13.36
N LEU A 8 12.94 3.48 13.01
CA LEU A 8 13.29 2.76 11.79
C LEU A 8 12.45 1.46 11.69
N SER A 9 12.15 0.86 12.84
CA SER A 9 11.28 -0.31 12.94
C SER A 9 9.87 -0.04 12.40
N ALA A 10 9.27 1.11 12.71
CA ALA A 10 7.94 1.48 12.24
C ALA A 10 7.90 1.73 10.72
N ILE A 11 8.97 2.27 10.13
CA ILE A 11 9.04 2.46 8.67
C ILE A 11 9.24 1.11 7.96
N GLU A 12 10.10 0.24 8.51
CA GLU A 12 10.33 -1.11 7.99
C GLU A 12 9.05 -1.96 8.06
N GLU A 13 8.28 -1.86 9.14
CA GLU A 13 6.97 -2.51 9.29
C GLU A 13 5.97 -2.01 8.22
N GLN A 14 5.89 -0.69 8.00
CA GLN A 14 4.99 -0.13 6.98
C GLN A 14 5.36 -0.59 5.56
N ALA A 15 6.66 -0.57 5.24
CA ALA A 15 7.15 -1.07 3.96
C ALA A 15 6.88 -2.56 3.80
N LEU A 16 7.07 -3.35 4.86
CA LEU A 16 6.79 -4.78 4.87
C LEU A 16 5.31 -5.08 4.59
N VAL A 17 4.38 -4.37 5.22
CA VAL A 17 2.93 -4.56 5.01
C VAL A 17 2.54 -4.31 3.56
N LEU A 18 3.07 -3.25 2.93
CA LEU A 18 2.86 -2.98 1.50
C LEU A 18 3.43 -4.09 0.61
N SER A 19 4.66 -4.56 0.90
CA SER A 19 5.27 -5.67 0.17
C SER A 19 4.48 -6.97 0.33
N GLN A 20 3.94 -7.25 1.51
CA GLN A 20 3.08 -8.42 1.75
C GLN A 20 1.77 -8.34 0.96
N ALA A 21 1.14 -7.17 0.90
CA ALA A 21 -0.04 -6.97 0.07
C ALA A 21 0.26 -7.20 -1.43
N ALA A 22 1.41 -6.71 -1.92
CA ALA A 22 1.86 -6.96 -3.28
C ALA A 22 2.06 -8.47 -3.57
N ILE A 23 2.73 -9.19 -2.66
CA ILE A 23 2.94 -10.65 -2.76
C ILE A 23 1.59 -11.38 -2.74
N GLY A 24 0.67 -10.99 -1.86
CA GLY A 24 -0.66 -11.60 -1.77
C GLY A 24 -1.46 -11.47 -3.07
N LEU A 25 -1.44 -10.29 -3.71
CA LEU A 25 -2.06 -10.09 -5.01
C LEU A 25 -1.41 -10.93 -6.12
N ASP A 26 -0.08 -11.01 -6.14
CA ASP A 26 0.64 -11.81 -7.14
C ASP A 26 0.39 -13.31 -6.98
N GLN A 27 0.39 -13.82 -5.76
CA GLN A 27 0.08 -15.23 -5.47
C GLN A 27 -1.37 -15.57 -5.79
N ALA A 28 -2.31 -14.67 -5.52
CA ALA A 28 -3.73 -14.90 -5.78
C ALA A 28 -4.08 -14.94 -7.28
N ARG A 29 -3.25 -14.36 -8.15
CA ARG A 29 -3.39 -14.49 -9.61
C ARG A 29 -2.68 -15.72 -10.17
N ALA A 30 -1.80 -16.37 -9.41
CA ALA A 30 -0.99 -17.49 -9.89
C ALA A 30 -1.82 -18.78 -10.04
N GLY A 31 -1.58 -19.53 -11.12
CA GLY A 31 -2.23 -20.82 -11.35
C GLY A 31 -3.70 -20.70 -11.79
N THR A 32 -4.58 -21.53 -11.23
CA THR A 32 -6.04 -21.41 -11.47
C THR A 32 -6.57 -20.35 -10.52
N ARG A 33 -6.84 -19.16 -11.04
CA ARG A 33 -7.26 -17.96 -10.30
C ARG A 33 -8.52 -18.23 -9.47
N ASP A 34 -8.34 -18.66 -8.24
CA ASP A 34 -9.43 -18.95 -7.31
C ASP A 34 -10.11 -17.63 -6.89
N PRO A 35 -11.41 -17.46 -7.18
CA PRO A 35 -12.11 -16.21 -6.92
C PRO A 35 -12.17 -15.86 -5.44
N VAL A 36 -12.17 -16.85 -4.53
CA VAL A 36 -12.17 -16.61 -3.08
C VAL A 36 -10.81 -16.12 -2.61
N VAL A 37 -9.73 -16.71 -3.11
CA VAL A 37 -8.36 -16.30 -2.77
C VAL A 37 -8.08 -14.89 -3.29
N LEU A 38 -8.49 -14.61 -4.52
CA LEU A 38 -8.37 -13.28 -5.12
C LEU A 38 -9.18 -12.23 -4.37
N ALA A 39 -10.45 -12.51 -4.04
CA ALA A 39 -11.28 -11.57 -3.30
C ALA A 39 -10.62 -11.18 -1.97
N LYS A 40 -10.08 -12.16 -1.23
CA LYS A 40 -9.35 -11.90 0.03
C LYS A 40 -8.09 -11.08 -0.17
N ALA A 41 -7.31 -11.36 -1.22
CA ALA A 41 -6.10 -10.59 -1.50
C ALA A 41 -6.41 -9.13 -1.90
N LEU A 42 -7.48 -8.92 -2.66
CA LEU A 42 -7.98 -7.59 -3.02
C LEU A 42 -8.49 -6.83 -1.80
N GLU A 43 -9.25 -7.48 -0.92
CA GLU A 43 -9.74 -6.92 0.34
C GLU A 43 -8.57 -6.51 1.25
N ALA A 44 -7.63 -7.42 1.51
CA ALA A 44 -6.44 -7.14 2.31
C ALA A 44 -5.63 -5.97 1.74
N ASN A 45 -5.50 -5.87 0.41
CA ASN A 45 -4.86 -4.73 -0.23
C ASN A 45 -5.60 -3.42 0.02
N VAL A 46 -6.94 -3.40 -0.07
CA VAL A 46 -7.74 -2.21 0.23
C VAL A 46 -7.61 -1.81 1.69
N GLU A 47 -7.60 -2.76 2.63
CA GLU A 47 -7.42 -2.50 4.07
C GLU A 47 -6.10 -1.78 4.37
N VAL A 48 -4.99 -2.20 3.74
CA VAL A 48 -3.71 -1.51 3.85
C VAL A 48 -3.83 -0.05 3.41
N TRP A 49 -4.49 0.22 2.29
CA TRP A 49 -4.68 1.58 1.78
C TRP A 49 -5.65 2.42 2.62
N VAL A 50 -6.63 1.81 3.28
CA VAL A 50 -7.49 2.47 4.27
C VAL A 50 -6.69 2.85 5.51
N ALA A 51 -5.81 1.98 6.01
CA ALA A 51 -4.94 2.29 7.13
C ALA A 51 -3.97 3.45 6.80
N ILE A 52 -3.33 3.42 5.62
CA ILE A 52 -2.49 4.51 5.13
C ILE A 52 -3.27 5.82 5.06
N ARG A 53 -4.46 5.81 4.45
CA ARG A 53 -5.31 7.00 4.37
C ARG A 53 -5.63 7.56 5.76
N THR A 54 -5.99 6.69 6.71
CA THR A 54 -6.31 7.10 8.08
C THR A 54 -5.13 7.80 8.76
N LEU A 55 -3.92 7.25 8.64
CA LEU A 55 -2.70 7.85 9.19
C LEU A 55 -2.34 9.18 8.50
N VAL A 56 -2.58 9.27 7.20
CA VAL A 56 -2.28 10.45 6.37
C VAL A 56 -3.33 11.55 6.54
N GLU A 57 -4.55 11.25 7.00
CA GLU A 57 -5.59 12.24 7.32
C GLU A 57 -5.46 12.79 8.75
N ASP A 58 -4.63 12.19 9.61
CA ASP A 58 -4.39 12.67 10.98
C ASP A 58 -3.86 14.12 10.95
N PRO A 59 -4.54 15.07 11.64
CA PRO A 59 -4.08 16.46 11.77
C PRO A 59 -2.71 16.59 12.45
N ALA A 60 -2.30 15.62 13.26
CA ALA A 60 -0.98 15.59 13.90
C ALA A 60 0.14 15.10 12.98
N SER A 61 -0.19 14.60 11.78
CA SER A 61 0.78 14.08 10.82
C SER A 61 1.68 15.20 10.27
N THR A 62 2.99 15.00 10.33
CA THR A 62 4.03 15.93 9.82
C THR A 62 4.36 15.72 8.34
N ILE A 63 3.56 14.93 7.61
CA ILE A 63 3.75 14.64 6.19
C ILE A 63 3.54 15.91 5.34
N LEU A 64 4.46 16.16 4.40
CA LEU A 64 4.39 17.28 3.47
C LEU A 64 3.08 17.26 2.66
N PRO A 65 2.43 18.42 2.42
CA PRO A 65 1.12 18.47 1.78
C PRO A 65 1.03 17.76 0.43
N ASN A 66 2.07 17.87 -0.41
CA ASN A 66 2.10 17.22 -1.72
C ASN A 66 2.18 15.67 -1.63
N ILE A 67 2.90 15.15 -0.62
CA ILE A 67 3.00 13.71 -0.36
C ILE A 67 1.68 13.20 0.19
N ARG A 68 1.07 13.93 1.12
CA ARG A 68 -0.26 13.66 1.65
C ARG A 68 -1.29 13.54 0.54
N GLU A 69 -1.39 14.56 -0.31
CA GLU A 69 -2.34 14.57 -1.43
C GLU A 69 -2.11 13.38 -2.39
N ASN A 70 -0.85 13.03 -2.66
CA ASN A 70 -0.54 11.89 -3.50
C ASN A 70 -0.99 10.56 -2.91
N LEU A 71 -0.72 10.32 -1.62
CA LEU A 71 -1.15 9.11 -0.92
C LEU A 71 -2.68 9.01 -0.84
N LEU A 72 -3.38 10.13 -0.64
CA LEU A 72 -4.84 10.17 -0.67
C LEU A 72 -5.38 9.78 -2.05
N ARG A 73 -4.82 10.35 -3.14
CA ARG A 73 -5.22 9.98 -4.50
C ARG A 73 -4.96 8.51 -4.80
N LEU A 74 -3.81 7.97 -4.39
CA LEU A 74 -3.50 6.55 -4.56
C LEU A 74 -4.47 5.66 -3.77
N SER A 75 -4.80 6.01 -2.52
CA SER A 75 -5.76 5.25 -1.72
C SER A 75 -7.14 5.18 -2.38
N MET A 76 -7.62 6.30 -2.93
CA MET A 76 -8.88 6.36 -3.66
C MET A 76 -8.81 5.56 -4.97
N PHE A 77 -7.70 5.65 -5.70
CA PHE A 77 -7.49 4.90 -6.93
C PHE A 77 -7.52 3.39 -6.67
N VAL A 78 -6.79 2.91 -5.66
CA VAL A 78 -6.75 1.49 -5.30
C VAL A 78 -8.13 0.98 -4.93
N ALA A 79 -8.83 1.67 -4.03
CA ALA A 79 -10.18 1.28 -3.61
C ALA A 79 -11.16 1.27 -4.80
N SER A 80 -11.21 2.35 -5.57
CA SER A 80 -12.13 2.49 -6.71
C SER A 80 -11.86 1.45 -7.79
N THR A 81 -10.59 1.17 -8.08
CA THR A 81 -10.17 0.17 -9.07
C THR A 81 -10.56 -1.24 -8.63
N THR A 82 -10.30 -1.57 -7.35
CA THR A 82 -10.71 -2.85 -6.77
C THR A 82 -12.23 -3.03 -6.81
N PHE A 83 -13.01 -2.02 -6.39
CA PHE A 83 -14.48 -2.12 -6.39
C PHE A 83 -15.09 -2.16 -7.79
N MET A 84 -14.51 -1.43 -8.75
CA MET A 84 -14.99 -1.39 -10.13
C MET A 84 -14.88 -2.77 -10.81
N HIS A 85 -13.80 -3.49 -10.53
CA HIS A 85 -13.51 -4.74 -11.22
C HIS A 85 -13.85 -6.01 -10.41
N GLY A 86 -13.75 -5.95 -9.08
CA GLY A 86 -13.92 -7.11 -8.22
C GLY A 86 -13.00 -8.27 -8.63
N ILE A 87 -13.53 -9.50 -8.60
CA ILE A 87 -12.77 -10.70 -8.97
C ILE A 87 -12.47 -10.80 -10.47
N ASP A 88 -13.14 -10.01 -11.31
CA ASP A 88 -12.91 -9.97 -12.76
C ASP A 88 -11.81 -8.97 -13.16
N ILE A 89 -11.04 -8.48 -12.18
CA ILE A 89 -9.95 -7.53 -12.39
C ILE A 89 -8.93 -7.99 -13.44
N PRO A 90 -8.61 -7.19 -14.47
CA PRO A 90 -7.61 -7.58 -15.46
C PRO A 90 -6.23 -7.76 -14.84
N ASP A 91 -5.44 -8.69 -15.37
CA ASP A 91 -4.07 -8.92 -14.90
C ASP A 91 -3.19 -7.67 -15.00
N SER A 92 -3.38 -6.85 -16.04
CA SER A 92 -2.70 -5.55 -16.17
C SER A 92 -3.05 -4.58 -15.03
N THR A 93 -4.31 -4.58 -14.60
CA THR A 93 -4.78 -3.79 -13.48
C THR A 93 -4.22 -4.34 -12.16
N LEU A 94 -4.21 -5.66 -11.96
CA LEU A 94 -3.54 -6.29 -10.81
C LEU A 94 -2.06 -5.92 -10.74
N ASN A 95 -1.34 -6.01 -11.86
CA ASN A 95 0.06 -5.61 -11.95
C ASN A 95 0.26 -4.14 -11.56
N THR A 96 -0.69 -3.26 -11.92
CA THR A 96 -0.65 -1.85 -11.52
C THR A 96 -0.78 -1.70 -10.01
N LEU A 97 -1.70 -2.41 -9.36
CA LEU A 97 -1.86 -2.38 -7.90
C LEU A 97 -0.62 -2.95 -7.17
N ILE A 98 -0.08 -4.07 -7.67
CA ILE A 98 1.16 -4.67 -7.15
C ILE A 98 2.32 -3.67 -7.22
N ASN A 99 2.52 -3.04 -8.39
CA ASN A 99 3.61 -2.10 -8.59
C ASN A 99 3.47 -0.84 -7.71
N ILE A 100 2.24 -0.36 -7.52
CA ILE A 100 1.98 0.77 -6.60
C ILE A 100 2.45 0.41 -5.19
N ASN A 101 2.10 -0.77 -4.67
CA ASN A 101 2.53 -1.19 -3.34
C ASN A 101 4.05 -1.29 -3.21
N LEU A 102 4.71 -1.90 -4.19
CA LEU A 102 6.17 -2.06 -4.20
C LEU A 102 6.88 -0.71 -4.27
N GLN A 103 6.45 0.21 -5.15
CA GLN A 103 7.05 1.54 -5.27
C GLN A 103 6.94 2.36 -3.98
N ILE A 104 5.81 2.29 -3.29
CA ILE A 104 5.64 3.00 -2.00
C ILE A 104 6.48 2.35 -0.91
N SER A 105 6.54 1.02 -0.86
CA SER A 105 7.42 0.27 0.05
C SER A 105 8.89 0.65 -0.14
N GLU A 106 9.37 0.65 -1.39
CA GLU A 106 10.73 1.07 -1.74
C GLU A 106 10.99 2.52 -1.37
N GLY A 107 10.07 3.43 -1.69
CA GLY A 107 10.17 4.85 -1.36
C GLY A 107 10.26 5.12 0.14
N LEU A 108 9.55 4.34 0.97
CA LEU A 108 9.63 4.40 2.43
C LEU A 108 11.02 3.98 2.93
N LEU A 109 11.53 2.83 2.46
CA LEU A 109 12.84 2.31 2.85
C LEU A 109 13.98 3.22 2.40
N GLU A 110 13.92 3.76 1.18
CA GLU A 110 14.90 4.74 0.71
C GLU A 110 14.86 6.03 1.54
N GLY A 111 13.67 6.51 1.87
CA GLY A 111 13.48 7.69 2.71
C GLY A 111 14.07 7.51 4.12
N ALA A 112 13.91 6.32 4.71
CA ALA A 112 14.52 5.97 5.99
C ALA A 112 16.04 5.93 5.91
N LYS A 113 16.61 5.23 4.92
CA LYS A 113 18.06 5.12 4.72
C LYS A 113 18.76 6.47 4.52
N ARG A 114 18.10 7.43 3.86
CA ARG A 114 18.67 8.78 3.64
C ARG A 114 18.66 9.67 4.89
N ARG A 115 17.93 9.27 5.94
CA ARG A 115 17.78 10.01 7.20
C ARG A 115 18.59 9.41 8.36
N ALA A 116 19.03 8.16 8.22
CA ALA A 116 19.94 7.47 9.15
C ALA A 116 21.40 7.89 8.90
#